data_AF-A0A8T1NDG7-F1
#
_entry.id   AF-A0A8T1NDG7-F1
#
_cell.length_a   1.000
_cell.length_b   1.000
_cell.length_c   1.000
_cell.angle_alpha   90.00
_cell.angle_beta   90.00
_cell.angle_gamma   90.00
#
_symmetry.space_group_name_H-M   'P 1'
#
loop_
_entity.id
_entity.type
_entity.pdbx_description
1 polymer ?
#
loop_
_entity_poly.entity_id
_entity_poly.type
_entity_poly.pdbx_seq_one_letter_code
_entity_poly.pdbx_strand_id
1 'polypeptide(L)' 'MNHNQQPGDGTHEDDAALSDFLASLMDYTPTIPDELVEHYLAKSGFQCPDVRL' A
#
# COMPACT_ATOMS: atom_id res chain seq x y z
N MET A 1 25.11 -23.82 -24.47
CA MET A 1 25.64 -22.75 -23.61
C MET A 1 24.48 -21.91 -23.08
N ASN A 2 24.21 -22.06 -21.79
CA ASN A 2 23.13 -21.41 -21.04
C ASN A 2 23.55 -19.96 -20.72
N HIS A 3 22.87 -18.95 -21.27
CA HIS A 3 23.05 -17.57 -20.80
C HIS A 3 21.95 -17.21 -19.83
N ASN A 4 22.39 -17.02 -18.60
CA ASN A 4 21.65 -16.76 -17.38
C ASN A 4 20.79 -15.49 -17.50
N GLN A 5 19.48 -15.63 -17.34
CA GLN A 5 18.55 -14.51 -17.16
C GLN A 5 18.94 -13.79 -15.85
N GLN A 6 19.43 -12.55 -15.94
CA GLN A 6 19.60 -11.72 -14.74
C GLN A 6 18.21 -11.40 -14.16
N PRO A 7 17.96 -11.62 -12.86
CA PRO A 7 16.73 -11.18 -12.22
C PRO A 7 16.76 -9.64 -12.10
N GLY A 8 15.62 -9.00 -12.36
CA GLY A 8 15.48 -7.54 -12.30
C GLY A 8 15.67 -7.03 -10.87
N ASP A 9 16.73 -6.25 -10.68
CA ASP A 9 17.11 -5.63 -9.40
C ASP A 9 16.15 -4.48 -9.01
N GLY A 10 15.51 -3.83 -9.99
CA GLY A 10 14.64 -2.67 -9.77
C GLY A 10 13.32 -2.95 -9.03
N THR A 11 12.74 -4.15 -9.18
CA THR A 11 11.48 -4.50 -8.49
C THR A 11 11.62 -4.62 -6.98
N HIS A 12 12.83 -4.93 -6.48
CA HIS A 12 13.06 -5.08 -5.04
C HIS A 12 13.22 -3.74 -4.31
N GLU A 13 13.83 -2.74 -4.96
CA GLU A 13 13.94 -1.39 -4.41
C GLU A 13 12.57 -0.68 -4.38
N ASP A 14 11.75 -0.89 -5.41
CA ASP A 14 10.39 -0.34 -5.48
C ASP A 14 9.48 -0.90 -4.37
N ASP A 15 9.54 -2.20 -4.11
CA ASP A 15 8.77 -2.85 -3.03
C ASP A 15 9.20 -2.35 -1.64
N ALA A 16 10.50 -2.10 -1.43
CA ALA A 16 11.02 -1.54 -0.19
C ALA A 16 10.55 -0.09 -0.01
N ALA A 17 10.67 0.74 -1.04
CA ALA A 17 10.22 2.14 -1.01
C ALA A 17 8.70 2.26 -0.78
N LEU A 18 7.91 1.37 -1.39
CA LEU A 18 6.46 1.30 -1.17
C LEU A 18 6.14 0.91 0.27
N SER A 19 6.85 -0.08 0.83
CA SER A 19 6.65 -0.52 2.21
C SER A 19 6.93 0.59 3.22
N ASP A 20 8.02 1.33 3.02
CA ASP A 20 8.39 2.48 3.86
C ASP A 20 7.36 3.61 3.76
N PHE A 21 6.85 3.87 2.55
CA PHE A 21 5.78 4.85 2.35
C PHE A 21 4.50 4.44 3.08
N LEU A 22 4.05 3.20 2.94
CA LEU A 22 2.86 2.70 3.64
C LEU A 22 3.06 2.71 5.16
N ALA A 23 4.27 2.46 5.67
CA ALA A 23 4.56 2.60 7.09
C ALA A 23 4.39 4.05 7.56
N SER A 24 4.83 5.03 6.77
CA SER A 24 4.70 6.46 7.09
C SER A 24 3.24 6.93 7.20
N LEU A 25 2.27 6.25 6.55
CA LEU A 25 0.85 6.59 6.65
C LEU A 25 0.29 6.40 8.07
N MET A 26 0.90 5.53 8.89
CA MET A 26 0.48 5.33 10.28
C MET A 26 0.70 6.57 11.15
N ASP A 27 1.65 7.41 10.78
CA ASP A 27 1.98 8.64 11.50
C ASP A 27 1.22 9.86 10.93
N TYR A 28 0.41 9.66 9.88
CA TYR A 28 -0.37 10.71 9.26
C TYR A 28 -1.83 10.64 9.72
N THR A 29 -2.40 11.79 10.09
CA THR A 29 -3.85 11.90 10.33
C THR A 29 -4.51 12.49 9.08
N PRO A 30 -5.32 11.72 8.34
CA PRO A 30 -6.03 12.23 7.17
C PRO A 30 -6.95 13.41 7.51
N THR A 31 -7.15 14.31 6.55
CA THR A 31 -8.12 15.40 6.69
C THR A 31 -9.57 14.88 6.70
N ILE A 32 -9.80 13.71 6.09
CA ILE A 32 -11.12 13.07 6.03
C ILE A 32 -11.32 12.23 7.30
N PRO A 33 -12.42 12.42 8.05
CA PRO A 33 -12.75 11.60 9.21
C PRO A 33 -12.97 10.12 8.85
N ASP A 34 -12.58 9.24 9.76
CA ASP A 34 -12.69 7.77 9.61
C ASP A 34 -14.13 7.30 9.34
N GLU A 35 -15.12 7.94 9.97
CA GLU A 35 -16.54 7.63 9.78
C GLU A 35 -17.01 7.76 8.32
N LEU A 36 -16.46 8.72 7.58
CA LEU A 36 -16.79 8.92 6.17
C LEU A 36 -16.07 7.87 5.32
N VAL A 37 -14.82 7.56 5.66
CA VAL A 37 -14.04 6.52 4.99
C VAL A 37 -14.76 5.17 5.12
N GLU A 38 -15.14 4.76 6.33
CA GLU A 38 -15.89 3.54 6.59
C GLU A 38 -17.22 3.51 5.82
N HIS A 39 -17.98 4.61 5.82
CA HIS A 39 -19.25 4.70 5.10
C HIS A 39 -19.07 4.46 3.59
N TYR A 40 -18.09 5.14 2.97
CA TYR A 40 -17.88 5.05 1.53
C TYR A 40 -17.20 3.74 1.11
N LEU A 41 -16.32 3.16 1.93
CA LEU A 41 -15.76 1.82 1.72
C LEU A 41 -16.83 0.73 1.82
N ALA A 42 -17.68 0.78 2.86
CA ALA A 42 -18.79 -0.17 2.99
C ALA A 42 -19.78 -0.04 1.83
N LYS A 43 -20.07 1.19 1.37
CA LYS A 43 -20.96 1.44 0.24
C LYS A 43 -20.43 0.87 -1.08
N SER A 44 -19.12 0.82 -1.28
CA SER A 44 -18.51 0.21 -2.46
C SER A 44 -18.40 -1.32 -2.36
N GLY A 45 -18.67 -1.89 -1.18
CA GLY A 45 -18.49 -3.32 -0.90
C GLY A 45 -17.03 -3.69 -0.61
N PHE A 46 -16.18 -2.71 -0.31
CA PHE A 46 -14.78 -2.94 0.04
C PHE A 46 -14.63 -3.03 1.56
N GLN A 47 -14.10 -4.17 2.03
CA GLN A 47 -13.75 -4.38 3.44
C GLN A 47 -12.30 -4.84 3.51
N CYS A 48 -11.44 -3.98 4.03
CA CYS A 48 -10.05 -4.29 4.30
C CYS A 48 -9.76 -4.03 5.78
N PRO A 49 -9.07 -4.94 6.49
CA PRO A 49 -8.64 -4.69 7.87
C PRO A 49 -7.42 -3.75 7.96
N ASP A 50 -6.78 -3.44 6.82
CA ASP A 50 -5.65 -2.52 6.79
C ASP A 50 -6.17 -1.07 6.78
N VAL A 51 -5.96 -0.36 7.89
CA VAL A 51 -6.38 1.04 8.08
C VAL A 51 -5.66 2.02 7.14
N ARG A 52 -4.62 1.56 6.43
CA ARG A 52 -3.89 2.36 5.45
C ARG A 52 -4.52 2.34 4.06
N LEU A 53 -5.55 1.51 3.84
CA LEU A 53 -6.24 1.27 2.56
C LEU A 53 -7.72 1.67 2.63
#